data_AF-A0A2V7D1P8-F1
#
_entry.id   AF-A0A2V7D1P8-F1
#
_cell.length_a   1.000
_cell.length_b   1.000
_cell.length_c   1.000
_cell.angle_alpha   90.00
_cell.angle_beta   90.00
_cell.angle_gamma   90.00
#
_symmetry.space_group_name_H-M   'P 1'
#
loop_
_entity.id
_entity.type
_entity.pdbx_description
1 polymer ?
#
loop_
_entity_poly.entity_id
_entity_poly.type
_entity_poly.pdbx_seq_one_letter_code
_entity_poly.pdbx_strand_id
1 'polypeptide(L)'
;MRPATRRLTAAALACALALGVVGPVRAATPPPSGAVLDAWKNVTTFHEDLSRIDRARDMLENEVARAPSLEALLLLAWAHLIWADYRAPSVDAKLASYERGRDVAKRAIDMAPRSPEAHLWYAANLGRWAITKGKLRAAFLLSTLKQEINTILELDPNHVPGLALAGSFYLETPALFGGDVPRAEGYLRRALSLDPHFTRARVELARCLIAEGRYDEARQQLTGVIDERQPSYVADWVMKHKPTAERLLAQIRAK
;
A
#
# COMPACT_ATOMS: atom_id res chain seq x y z
N MET A 1 -64.19 -37.11 -59.84
CA MET A 1 -63.25 -37.00 -60.98
C MET A 1 -62.04 -36.18 -60.53
N ARG A 2 -60.82 -36.77 -60.57
CA ARG A 2 -59.50 -36.07 -60.52
C ARG A 2 -59.28 -35.33 -61.87
N PRO A 3 -58.26 -34.46 -62.12
CA PRO A 3 -56.93 -34.40 -61.46
C PRO A 3 -56.20 -33.02 -61.36
N ALA A 4 -55.03 -33.03 -60.69
CA ALA A 4 -53.72 -32.36 -60.97
C ALA A 4 -53.67 -30.83 -61.21
N THR A 5 -52.67 -30.03 -60.78
CA THR A 5 -51.22 -30.24 -60.87
C THR A 5 -50.44 -29.12 -60.12
N ARG A 6 -49.27 -29.48 -59.59
CA ARG A 6 -48.07 -28.72 -59.13
C ARG A 6 -47.91 -27.23 -59.50
N ARG A 7 -47.30 -26.42 -58.60
CA ARG A 7 -45.92 -25.87 -58.71
C ARG A 7 -45.49 -25.01 -57.50
N LEU A 8 -44.16 -24.98 -57.29
CA LEU A 8 -43.37 -24.31 -56.25
C LEU A 8 -43.30 -22.78 -56.39
N THR A 9 -43.17 -22.05 -55.27
CA THR A 9 -42.24 -20.91 -55.01
C THR A 9 -42.37 -20.51 -53.52
N ALA A 10 -41.33 -20.68 -52.71
CA ALA A 10 -40.31 -19.69 -52.33
C ALA A 10 -40.73 -18.68 -51.23
N ALA A 11 -40.03 -18.79 -50.09
CA ALA A 11 -39.60 -17.74 -49.16
C ALA A 11 -40.63 -16.90 -48.38
N ALA A 12 -40.59 -17.00 -47.05
CA ALA A 12 -40.50 -15.84 -46.15
C ALA A 12 -39.97 -16.26 -44.77
N LEU A 13 -38.85 -15.66 -44.39
CA LEU A 13 -38.23 -15.69 -43.07
C LEU A 13 -39.22 -15.26 -41.98
N ALA A 14 -39.38 -16.07 -40.94
CA ALA A 14 -39.94 -15.61 -39.66
C ALA A 14 -38.78 -15.19 -38.74
N CYS A 15 -38.57 -13.87 -38.61
CA CYS A 15 -37.70 -13.29 -37.59
C CYS A 15 -38.31 -13.47 -36.20
N ALA A 16 -37.73 -14.36 -35.40
CA ALA A 16 -37.97 -14.42 -33.96
C ALA A 16 -37.18 -13.28 -33.28
N LEU A 17 -37.88 -12.23 -32.85
CA LEU A 17 -37.35 -11.20 -31.96
C LEU A 17 -37.29 -11.77 -30.54
N ALA A 18 -36.12 -12.27 -30.15
CA ALA A 18 -35.78 -12.50 -28.75
C ALA A 18 -35.51 -11.14 -28.09
N LEU A 19 -36.46 -10.67 -27.28
CA LEU A 19 -36.27 -9.53 -26.38
C LEU A 19 -35.32 -9.96 -25.25
N GLY A 20 -34.02 -9.78 -25.47
CA GLY A 20 -33.01 -9.86 -24.42
C GLY A 20 -33.19 -8.69 -23.46
N VAL A 21 -33.40 -8.99 -22.18
CA VAL A 21 -33.32 -8.02 -21.09
C VAL A 21 -31.87 -7.57 -21.01
N VAL A 22 -31.58 -6.38 -21.55
CA VAL A 22 -30.31 -5.70 -21.35
C VAL A 22 -30.31 -5.22 -19.90
N GLY A 23 -29.68 -5.99 -19.01
CA GLY A 23 -29.34 -5.51 -17.67
C GLY A 23 -28.47 -4.24 -17.78
N PRO A 24 -28.45 -3.38 -16.75
CA PRO A 24 -27.61 -2.19 -16.79
C PRO A 24 -26.17 -2.66 -16.99
N VAL A 25 -25.59 -2.29 -18.13
CA VAL A 25 -24.15 -2.38 -18.36
C VAL A 25 -23.56 -1.53 -17.26
N ARG A 26 -23.05 -2.18 -16.21
CA ARG A 26 -22.17 -1.56 -15.24
C ARG A 26 -21.07 -0.98 -16.09
N ALA A 27 -21.04 0.35 -16.23
CA ALA A 27 -19.98 1.02 -16.95
C ALA A 27 -18.69 0.51 -16.31
N ALA A 28 -17.98 -0.36 -17.03
CA ALA A 28 -16.65 -0.74 -16.66
C ALA A 28 -15.91 0.59 -16.65
N THR A 29 -15.56 1.06 -15.46
CA THR A 29 -14.49 2.04 -15.31
C THR A 29 -13.40 1.58 -16.26
N PRO A 30 -13.00 2.41 -17.25
CA PRO A 30 -11.96 2.00 -18.17
C PRO A 30 -10.77 1.53 -17.33
N PRO A 31 -10.08 0.44 -17.74
CA PRO A 31 -8.89 0.03 -17.02
C PRO A 31 -7.97 1.26 -16.89
N PRO A 32 -7.16 1.34 -15.82
CA PRO A 32 -6.17 2.39 -15.68
C PRO A 32 -5.48 2.58 -17.04
N SER A 33 -5.32 3.83 -17.48
CA SER A 33 -4.52 4.14 -18.66
C SER A 33 -3.25 3.30 -18.60
N GLY A 34 -2.79 2.72 -19.73
CA GLY A 34 -1.69 1.75 -19.71
C GLY A 34 -0.47 2.20 -18.90
N ALA A 35 -0.24 3.51 -18.85
CA ALA A 35 0.77 4.15 -18.01
C ALA A 35 0.64 3.87 -16.50
N VAL A 36 -0.56 3.93 -15.90
CA VAL A 36 -0.73 3.67 -14.45
C VAL A 36 -0.47 2.20 -14.13
N LEU A 37 -0.97 1.28 -14.96
CA LEU A 37 -0.70 -0.15 -14.81
C LEU A 37 0.79 -0.47 -14.95
N ASP A 38 1.47 0.14 -15.93
CA ASP A 38 2.90 -0.07 -16.13
C ASP A 38 3.74 0.56 -15.02
N ALA A 39 3.33 1.72 -14.49
CA ALA A 39 3.94 2.30 -13.30
C ALA A 39 3.73 1.39 -12.08
N TRP A 40 2.55 0.79 -11.92
CA TRP A 40 2.26 -0.15 -10.82
C TRP A 40 3.18 -1.37 -10.87
N LYS A 41 3.40 -1.94 -12.06
CA LYS A 41 4.37 -3.04 -12.24
C LYS A 41 5.75 -2.58 -11.79
N ASN A 42 6.21 -1.41 -12.21
CA ASN A 42 7.52 -0.88 -11.82
C ASN A 42 7.63 -0.68 -10.29
N VAL A 43 6.60 -0.14 -9.63
CA VAL A 43 6.55 0.07 -8.17
C VAL A 43 6.50 -1.24 -7.39
N THR A 44 5.87 -2.30 -7.90
CA THR A 44 5.75 -3.58 -7.16
C THR A 44 6.94 -4.52 -7.38
N THR A 45 7.80 -4.23 -8.36
CA THR A 45 8.92 -5.10 -8.77
C THR A 45 10.28 -4.40 -8.74
N PHE A 46 10.42 -3.27 -8.04
CA PHE A 46 11.68 -2.51 -8.00
C PHE A 46 12.88 -3.27 -7.42
N HIS A 47 12.63 -4.35 -6.67
CA HIS A 47 13.68 -5.23 -6.16
C HIS A 47 14.44 -5.95 -7.28
N GLU A 48 13.85 -6.09 -8.48
CA GLU A 48 14.52 -6.64 -9.66
C GLU A 48 15.47 -5.63 -10.30
N ASP A 49 15.13 -4.34 -10.24
CA ASP A 49 15.89 -3.24 -10.82
C ASP A 49 15.44 -1.91 -10.19
N LEU A 50 16.34 -1.29 -9.42
CA LEU A 50 16.05 -0.04 -8.70
C LEU A 50 15.70 1.12 -9.64
N SER A 51 16.10 1.08 -10.92
CA SER A 51 15.73 2.10 -11.91
C SER A 51 14.23 2.08 -12.25
N ARG A 52 13.51 1.00 -11.93
CA ARG A 52 12.04 0.94 -12.00
C ARG A 52 11.38 2.03 -11.15
N ILE A 53 12.00 2.42 -10.04
CA ILE A 53 11.46 3.49 -9.19
C ILE A 53 11.44 4.84 -9.91
N ASP A 54 12.51 5.17 -10.64
CA ASP A 54 12.55 6.42 -11.44
C ASP A 54 11.51 6.36 -12.55
N ARG A 55 11.48 5.25 -13.31
CA ARG A 55 10.51 5.05 -14.40
C ARG A 55 9.08 5.22 -13.91
N ALA A 56 8.71 4.56 -12.80
CA ALA A 56 7.38 4.70 -12.21
C ALA A 56 7.07 6.15 -11.84
N ARG A 57 7.98 6.81 -11.10
CA ARG A 57 7.79 8.19 -10.67
C ARG A 57 7.60 9.11 -11.87
N ASP A 58 8.48 9.06 -12.85
CA ASP A 58 8.45 9.96 -14.01
C ASP A 58 7.21 9.70 -14.89
N MET A 59 6.79 8.44 -15.05
CA MET A 59 5.53 8.09 -15.73
C MET A 59 4.31 8.65 -14.98
N LEU A 60 4.29 8.54 -13.66
CA LEU A 60 3.19 9.00 -12.83
C LEU A 60 3.13 10.52 -12.69
N GLU A 61 4.27 11.20 -12.65
CA GLU A 61 4.33 12.66 -12.68
C GLU A 61 3.69 13.19 -13.99
N ASN A 62 4.04 12.58 -15.13
CA ASN A 62 3.43 12.91 -16.42
C ASN A 62 1.93 12.59 -16.46
N GLU A 63 1.51 11.43 -15.95
CA GLU A 63 0.11 11.04 -15.95
C GLU A 63 -0.74 11.94 -15.05
N VAL A 64 -0.26 12.25 -13.84
CA VAL A 64 -0.94 13.13 -12.90
C VAL A 64 -1.02 14.58 -13.42
N ALA A 65 -0.04 15.03 -14.19
CA ALA A 65 -0.07 16.34 -14.84
C ALA A 65 -1.10 16.39 -15.98
N ARG A 66 -1.27 15.29 -16.72
CA ARG A 66 -2.18 15.19 -17.87
C ARG A 66 -3.63 14.94 -17.46
N ALA A 67 -3.86 13.97 -16.57
CA ALA A 67 -5.16 13.46 -16.18
C ALA A 67 -5.10 12.89 -14.76
N PRO A 68 -5.16 13.74 -13.71
CA PRO A 68 -5.07 13.26 -12.34
C PRO A 68 -6.23 12.33 -12.00
N SER A 69 -5.91 11.15 -11.50
CA SER A 69 -6.85 10.19 -10.94
C SER A 69 -6.42 9.82 -9.53
N LEU A 70 -7.36 9.31 -8.72
CA LEU A 70 -7.06 8.85 -7.37
C LEU A 70 -5.95 7.79 -7.39
N GLU A 71 -6.07 6.79 -8.25
CA GLU A 71 -5.09 5.70 -8.39
C GLU A 71 -3.68 6.23 -8.75
N ALA A 72 -3.58 7.14 -9.71
CA ALA A 72 -2.30 7.72 -10.11
C ALA A 72 -1.68 8.56 -8.98
N LEU A 73 -2.49 9.32 -8.23
CA LEU A 73 -2.01 10.09 -7.08
C LEU A 73 -1.52 9.18 -5.94
N LEU A 74 -2.28 8.13 -5.59
CA LEU A 74 -1.87 7.17 -4.56
C LEU A 74 -0.55 6.49 -4.94
N LEU A 75 -0.45 6.04 -6.20
CA LEU A 75 0.75 5.36 -6.68
C LEU A 75 1.95 6.32 -6.79
N LEU A 76 1.74 7.59 -7.17
CA LEU A 76 2.81 8.59 -7.20
C LEU A 76 3.30 8.93 -5.78
N ALA A 77 2.40 9.03 -4.81
CA ALA A 77 2.77 9.22 -3.40
C ALA A 77 3.61 8.04 -2.86
N TRP A 78 3.28 6.81 -3.26
CA TRP A 78 4.10 5.63 -2.98
C TRP A 78 5.45 5.70 -3.70
N ALA A 79 5.48 6.02 -5.00
CA ALA A 79 6.70 6.14 -5.79
C ALA A 79 7.69 7.16 -5.18
N HIS A 80 7.20 8.30 -4.70
CA HIS A 80 8.01 9.28 -3.98
C HIS A 80 8.59 8.74 -2.66
N LEU A 81 7.82 7.95 -1.92
CA LEU A 81 8.28 7.33 -0.67
C LEU A 81 9.40 6.33 -0.93
N ILE A 82 9.23 5.42 -1.90
CA ILE A 82 10.28 4.42 -2.21
C ILE A 82 11.48 5.06 -2.93
N TRP A 83 11.28 6.14 -3.70
CA TRP A 83 12.40 6.88 -4.27
C TRP A 83 13.25 7.53 -3.17
N ALA A 84 12.62 8.10 -2.14
CA ALA A 84 13.32 8.62 -0.98
C ALA A 84 14.06 7.52 -0.21
N ASP A 85 13.44 6.37 0.01
CA ASP A 85 14.06 5.27 0.76
C ASP A 85 15.28 4.68 0.02
N TYR A 86 15.19 4.50 -1.31
CA TYR A 86 16.15 3.69 -2.07
C TYR A 86 17.01 4.43 -3.11
N ARG A 87 16.60 5.61 -3.57
CA ARG A 87 17.23 6.30 -4.73
C ARG A 87 17.80 7.67 -4.43
N ALA A 88 17.27 8.36 -3.43
CA ALA A 88 17.71 9.70 -3.08
C ALA A 88 19.21 9.74 -2.71
N PRO A 89 20.02 10.62 -3.34
CA PRO A 89 21.47 10.66 -3.14
C PRO A 89 21.90 11.39 -1.86
N SER A 90 20.98 12.07 -1.18
CA SER A 90 21.26 12.86 0.02
C SER A 90 20.05 12.92 0.95
N VAL A 91 20.28 13.30 2.21
CA VAL A 91 19.20 13.53 3.19
C VAL A 91 18.23 14.61 2.70
N ASP A 92 18.73 15.68 2.10
CA ASP A 92 17.87 16.74 1.55
C ASP A 92 17.01 16.24 0.40
N ALA A 93 17.56 15.40 -0.49
CA ALA A 93 16.79 14.76 -1.55
C ALA A 93 15.73 13.80 -0.99
N LYS A 94 16.01 13.10 0.12
CA LYS A 94 15.01 12.28 0.83
C LYS A 94 13.87 13.13 1.34
N LEU A 95 14.18 14.19 2.08
CA LEU A 95 13.19 15.10 2.65
C LEU A 95 12.31 15.72 1.56
N ALA A 96 12.91 16.21 0.48
CA ALA A 96 12.17 16.80 -0.65
C ALA A 96 11.25 15.78 -1.35
N SER A 97 11.67 14.51 -1.46
CA SER A 97 10.82 13.47 -2.06
C SER A 97 9.68 13.07 -1.13
N TYR A 98 9.89 12.95 0.19
CA TYR A 98 8.80 12.72 1.13
C TYR A 98 7.81 13.89 1.17
N GLU A 99 8.29 15.13 1.07
CA GLU A 99 7.43 16.32 0.95
C GLU A 99 6.55 16.24 -0.30
N ARG A 100 7.14 15.94 -1.47
CA ARG A 100 6.37 15.73 -2.70
C ARG A 100 5.35 14.59 -2.56
N GLY A 101 5.74 13.45 -1.99
CA GLY A 101 4.83 12.34 -1.73
C GLY A 101 3.66 12.72 -0.82
N ARG A 102 3.93 13.51 0.21
CA ARG A 102 2.90 14.06 1.12
C ARG A 102 1.96 15.02 0.40
N ASP A 103 2.48 15.91 -0.43
CA ASP A 103 1.66 16.89 -1.17
C ASP A 103 0.78 16.20 -2.23
N VAL A 104 1.31 15.19 -2.90
CA VAL A 104 0.55 14.33 -3.81
C VAL A 104 -0.54 13.56 -3.06
N ALA A 105 -0.23 12.97 -1.91
CA ALA A 105 -1.23 12.27 -1.09
C ALA A 105 -2.30 13.23 -0.57
N LYS A 106 -1.96 14.48 -0.25
CA LYS A 106 -2.94 15.50 0.12
C LYS A 106 -3.92 15.79 -1.01
N ARG A 107 -3.44 15.89 -2.26
CA ARG A 107 -4.33 15.98 -3.45
C ARG A 107 -5.24 14.76 -3.59
N ALA A 108 -4.76 13.56 -3.22
CA ALA A 108 -5.59 12.36 -3.19
C ALA A 108 -6.69 12.45 -2.12
N ILE A 109 -6.37 12.99 -0.93
CA ILE A 109 -7.36 13.26 0.13
C ILE A 109 -8.38 14.30 -0.35
N ASP A 110 -7.95 15.39 -0.97
CA ASP A 110 -8.87 16.41 -1.50
C ASP A 110 -9.83 15.82 -2.55
N MET A 111 -9.35 14.88 -3.37
CA MET A 111 -10.16 14.18 -4.38
C MET A 111 -11.10 13.14 -3.76
N ALA A 112 -10.64 12.40 -2.75
CA ALA A 112 -11.40 11.33 -2.09
C ALA A 112 -11.17 11.37 -0.57
N PRO A 113 -11.87 12.25 0.17
CA PRO A 113 -11.63 12.46 1.61
C PRO A 113 -11.96 11.25 2.50
N ARG A 114 -12.55 10.20 1.93
CA ARG A 114 -12.91 8.96 2.61
C ARG A 114 -12.07 7.76 2.17
N SER A 115 -10.96 7.98 1.44
CA SER A 115 -10.03 6.92 1.06
C SER A 115 -9.02 6.66 2.18
N PRO A 116 -9.06 5.48 2.85
CA PRO A 116 -8.05 5.13 3.84
C PRO A 116 -6.63 5.07 3.23
N GLU A 117 -6.50 4.74 1.95
CA GLU A 117 -5.21 4.71 1.24
C GLU A 117 -4.62 6.11 1.06
N ALA A 118 -5.44 7.13 0.78
CA ALA A 118 -4.98 8.51 0.65
C ALA A 118 -4.38 9.03 1.96
N HIS A 119 -5.10 8.79 3.07
CA HIS A 119 -4.63 9.09 4.42
C HIS A 119 -3.38 8.26 4.78
N LEU A 120 -3.33 6.97 4.41
CA LEU A 120 -2.16 6.11 4.61
C LEU A 120 -0.90 6.69 3.96
N TRP A 121 -0.97 7.05 2.67
CA TRP A 121 0.21 7.55 1.96
C TRP A 121 0.66 8.93 2.42
N TYR A 122 -0.29 9.77 2.85
CA TYR A 122 0.03 11.04 3.50
C TYR A 122 0.78 10.79 4.82
N ALA A 123 0.23 9.94 5.68
CA ALA A 123 0.80 9.59 6.98
C ALA A 123 2.16 8.89 6.85
N ALA A 124 2.32 7.99 5.88
CA ALA A 124 3.57 7.29 5.62
C ALA A 124 4.69 8.25 5.19
N ASN A 125 4.42 9.15 4.25
CA ASN A 125 5.38 10.17 3.83
C ASN A 125 5.70 11.16 4.97
N LEU A 126 4.68 11.59 5.72
CA LEU A 126 4.86 12.46 6.88
C LEU A 126 5.75 11.82 7.96
N GLY A 127 5.49 10.56 8.31
CA GLY A 127 6.27 9.82 9.29
C GLY A 127 7.71 9.61 8.86
N ARG A 128 7.95 9.23 7.60
CA ARG A 128 9.31 9.08 7.04
C ARG A 128 10.07 10.40 7.00
N TRP A 129 9.40 11.49 6.64
CA TRP A 129 9.97 12.84 6.72
C TRP A 129 10.36 13.21 8.15
N ALA A 130 9.47 13.00 9.13
CA ALA A 130 9.70 13.31 10.54
C ALA A 130 10.90 12.54 11.11
N ILE A 131 10.99 11.24 10.82
CA ILE A 131 12.13 10.39 11.22
C ILE A 131 13.43 10.91 10.60
N THR A 132 13.42 11.25 9.30
CA THR A 132 14.60 11.72 8.56
C THR A 132 15.08 13.09 9.04
N LYS A 133 14.17 14.01 9.38
CA LYS A 133 14.49 15.34 9.91
C LYS A 133 15.01 15.28 11.37
N GLY A 134 14.67 14.20 12.08
CA GLY A 134 15.05 13.93 13.47
C GLY A 134 13.88 14.10 14.45
N LYS A 135 13.70 13.11 15.34
CA LYS A 135 12.54 12.98 16.25
C LYS A 135 12.23 14.23 17.08
N LEU A 136 13.25 14.95 17.58
CA LEU A 136 13.06 16.17 18.39
C LEU A 136 12.50 17.34 17.56
N ARG A 137 12.93 17.45 16.30
CA ARG A 137 12.54 18.56 15.41
C ARG A 137 11.16 18.39 14.81
N ALA A 138 10.61 17.18 14.86
CA ALA A 138 9.33 16.82 14.24
C ALA A 138 8.28 16.36 15.26
N ALA A 139 8.49 16.59 16.57
CA ALA A 139 7.55 16.19 17.61
C ALA A 139 6.14 16.78 17.43
N PHE A 140 6.05 18.00 16.87
CA PHE A 140 4.78 18.65 16.55
C PHE A 140 3.97 17.93 15.46
N LEU A 141 4.61 17.06 14.65
CA LEU A 141 3.93 16.26 13.61
C LEU A 141 3.30 14.98 14.16
N LEU A 142 3.60 14.60 15.41
CA LEU A 142 3.05 13.38 16.02
C LEU A 142 1.53 13.46 16.18
N SER A 143 0.98 14.64 16.49
CA SER A 143 -0.47 14.85 16.58
C SER A 143 -1.15 14.65 15.23
N THR A 144 -0.61 15.24 14.17
CA THR A 144 -1.09 15.05 12.80
C THR A 144 -1.01 13.57 12.39
N LEU A 145 0.13 12.92 12.62
CA LEU A 145 0.28 11.50 12.27
C LEU A 145 -0.72 10.61 13.02
N LYS A 146 -0.94 10.88 14.31
CA LYS A 146 -1.94 10.17 15.12
C LYS A 146 -3.37 10.41 14.60
N GLN A 147 -3.69 11.64 14.20
CA GLN A 147 -4.98 11.97 13.62
C GLN A 147 -5.22 11.19 12.32
N GLU A 148 -4.24 11.15 11.41
CA GLU A 148 -4.34 10.40 10.16
C GLU A 148 -4.52 8.89 10.41
N ILE A 149 -3.78 8.32 11.37
CA ILE A 149 -3.95 6.92 11.78
C ILE A 149 -5.37 6.66 12.28
N ASN A 150 -5.92 7.55 13.11
CA ASN A 150 -7.29 7.42 13.60
C ASN A 150 -8.28 7.49 12.42
N THR A 151 -8.14 8.46 11.53
CA THR A 151 -8.99 8.59 10.34
C THR A 151 -8.98 7.32 9.49
N ILE A 152 -7.80 6.73 9.24
CA ILE A 152 -7.69 5.47 8.49
C ILE A 152 -8.51 4.36 9.15
N LEU A 153 -8.38 4.20 10.47
CA LEU A 153 -9.04 3.13 11.22
C LEU A 153 -10.52 3.41 11.50
N GLU A 154 -10.96 4.66 11.44
CA GLU A 154 -12.38 5.04 11.46
C GLU A 154 -13.04 4.75 10.11
N LEU A 155 -12.34 5.04 8.99
CA LEU A 155 -12.83 4.76 7.64
C LEU A 155 -12.86 3.27 7.32
N ASP A 156 -11.80 2.54 7.70
CA ASP A 156 -11.71 1.09 7.58
C ASP A 156 -10.99 0.50 8.81
N PRO A 157 -11.74 -0.02 9.78
CA PRO A 157 -11.18 -0.64 10.97
C PRO A 157 -10.28 -1.85 10.70
N ASN A 158 -10.43 -2.51 9.56
CA ASN A 158 -9.66 -3.70 9.18
C ASN A 158 -8.56 -3.38 8.15
N HIS A 159 -8.24 -2.11 7.94
CA HIS A 159 -7.21 -1.69 7.01
C HIS A 159 -5.81 -2.15 7.48
N VAL A 160 -5.31 -3.25 6.90
CA VAL A 160 -4.05 -3.90 7.33
C VAL A 160 -2.85 -2.95 7.35
N PRO A 161 -2.57 -2.15 6.29
CA PRO A 161 -1.47 -1.18 6.34
C PRO A 161 -1.67 -0.10 7.41
N GLY A 162 -2.92 0.30 7.67
CA GLY A 162 -3.28 1.27 8.70
C GLY A 162 -3.02 0.75 10.11
N LEU A 163 -3.42 -0.49 10.38
CA LEU A 163 -3.13 -1.19 11.64
C LEU A 163 -1.62 -1.31 11.87
N ALA A 164 -0.86 -1.68 10.85
CA ALA A 164 0.59 -1.74 10.97
C ALA A 164 1.25 -0.37 11.16
N LEU A 165 0.71 0.68 10.52
CA LEU A 165 1.17 2.05 10.75
C LEU A 165 0.90 2.49 12.19
N ALA A 166 -0.26 2.16 12.75
CA ALA A 166 -0.58 2.40 14.16
C ALA A 166 0.40 1.67 15.07
N GLY A 167 0.68 0.39 14.79
CA GLY A 167 1.69 -0.41 15.48
C GLY A 167 3.07 0.26 15.49
N SER A 168 3.60 0.61 14.32
CA SER A 168 4.88 1.33 14.21
C SER A 168 4.86 2.66 14.97
N PHE A 169 3.75 3.41 14.91
CA PHE A 169 3.62 4.70 15.58
C PHE A 169 3.74 4.57 17.11
N TYR A 170 2.98 3.66 17.71
CA TYR A 170 2.99 3.46 19.16
C TYR A 170 4.31 2.87 19.66
N LEU A 171 4.98 2.04 18.85
CA LEU A 171 6.29 1.48 19.18
C LEU A 171 7.42 2.52 19.10
N GLU A 172 7.40 3.42 18.11
CA GLU A 172 8.52 4.34 17.84
C GLU A 172 8.41 5.69 18.53
N THR A 173 7.21 6.06 18.96
CA THR A 173 6.94 7.25 19.75
C THR A 173 7.48 7.06 21.17
N PRO A 174 8.25 8.01 21.73
CA PRO A 174 8.69 7.90 23.11
C PRO A 174 7.49 7.89 24.08
N ALA A 175 7.61 7.18 25.20
CA ALA A 175 6.53 7.07 26.20
C ALA A 175 6.00 8.44 26.69
N LEU A 176 6.88 9.44 26.86
CA LEU A 176 6.50 10.82 27.24
C LEU A 176 5.56 11.49 26.21
N PHE A 177 5.60 11.06 24.95
CA PHE A 177 4.75 11.56 23.87
C PHE A 177 3.60 10.60 23.52
N GLY A 178 3.34 9.60 24.37
CA GLY A 178 2.22 8.66 24.22
C GLY A 178 2.54 7.38 23.44
N GLY A 179 3.82 7.01 23.36
CA GLY A 179 4.22 5.65 22.94
C GLY A 179 3.72 4.58 23.91
N ASP A 180 3.35 3.42 23.37
CA ASP A 180 2.68 2.35 24.11
C ASP A 180 2.95 1.00 23.40
N VAL A 181 3.93 0.24 23.90
CA VAL A 181 4.37 -1.02 23.29
C VAL A 181 3.27 -2.10 23.32
N PRO A 182 2.53 -2.32 24.43
CA PRO A 182 1.39 -3.23 24.43
C PRO A 182 0.31 -2.87 23.40
N ARG A 183 -0.01 -1.58 23.26
CA ARG A 183 -0.95 -1.13 22.22
C ARG A 183 -0.40 -1.36 20.82
N ALA A 184 0.90 -1.13 20.60
CA ALA A 184 1.56 -1.41 19.32
C ALA A 184 1.42 -2.90 18.95
N GLU A 185 1.71 -3.80 19.88
CA GLU A 185 1.53 -5.24 19.69
C GLU A 185 0.10 -5.60 19.32
N GLY A 186 -0.89 -5.03 20.02
CA GLY A 186 -2.31 -5.29 19.74
C GLY A 186 -2.70 -4.97 18.29
N TYR A 187 -2.28 -3.82 17.77
CA TYR A 187 -2.53 -3.45 16.38
C TYR A 187 -1.82 -4.38 15.38
N LEU A 188 -0.58 -4.77 15.68
CA LEU A 188 0.22 -5.62 14.79
C LEU A 188 -0.31 -7.07 14.75
N ARG A 189 -0.75 -7.60 15.89
CA ARG A 189 -1.43 -8.90 15.95
C ARG A 189 -2.74 -8.88 15.15
N ARG A 190 -3.51 -7.79 15.23
CA ARG A 190 -4.73 -7.63 14.43
C ARG A 190 -4.43 -7.52 12.94
N ALA A 191 -3.37 -6.82 12.55
CA ALA A 191 -2.93 -6.77 11.15
C ALA A 191 -2.60 -8.19 10.63
N LEU A 192 -1.87 -8.98 11.42
CA LEU A 192 -1.47 -10.35 11.04
C LEU A 192 -2.62 -11.36 11.08
N SER A 193 -3.67 -11.13 11.88
CA SER A 193 -4.87 -11.98 11.84
C SER A 193 -5.68 -11.76 10.56
N LEU A 194 -5.58 -10.57 9.96
CA LEU A 194 -6.27 -10.21 8.71
C LEU A 194 -5.43 -10.57 7.48
N ASP A 195 -4.11 -10.34 7.53
CA ASP A 195 -3.16 -10.74 6.51
C ASP A 195 -1.90 -11.38 7.14
N PRO A 196 -1.85 -12.72 7.22
CA PRO A 196 -0.69 -13.46 7.74
C PRO A 196 0.59 -13.30 6.90
N HIS A 197 0.49 -12.84 5.66
CA HIS A 197 1.60 -12.66 4.70
C HIS A 197 2.16 -11.23 4.72
N PHE A 198 1.59 -10.35 5.54
CA PHE A 198 2.06 -8.98 5.67
C PHE A 198 3.33 -8.89 6.53
N THR A 199 4.46 -9.21 5.91
CA THR A 199 5.79 -9.34 6.56
C THR A 199 6.23 -8.10 7.33
N ARG A 200 5.76 -6.90 6.94
CA ARG A 200 6.01 -5.67 7.71
C ARG A 200 5.50 -5.79 9.15
N ALA A 201 4.27 -6.25 9.34
CA ALA A 201 3.69 -6.36 10.67
C ALA A 201 4.40 -7.42 11.53
N ARG A 202 4.93 -8.49 10.93
CA ARG A 202 5.75 -9.49 11.65
C ARG A 202 7.06 -8.90 12.16
N VAL A 203 7.76 -8.09 11.35
CA VAL A 203 8.99 -7.42 11.77
C VAL A 203 8.71 -6.46 12.93
N GLU A 204 7.68 -5.63 12.82
CA GLU A 204 7.33 -4.67 13.87
C GLU A 204 6.84 -5.37 15.14
N LEU A 205 6.12 -6.50 15.02
CA LEU A 205 5.70 -7.30 16.17
C LEU A 205 6.92 -7.88 16.87
N ALA A 206 7.88 -8.43 16.12
CA ALA A 206 9.15 -8.89 16.69
C ALA A 206 9.87 -7.78 17.45
N ARG A 207 9.86 -6.54 16.95
CA ARG A 207 10.45 -5.39 17.66
C ARG A 207 9.73 -5.07 18.97
N CYS A 208 8.39 -5.17 19.01
CA CYS A 208 7.63 -5.02 20.25
C CYS A 208 8.05 -6.09 21.27
N LEU A 209 8.08 -7.35 20.83
CA LEU A 209 8.47 -8.50 21.65
C LEU A 209 9.90 -8.38 22.18
N ILE A 210 10.84 -7.90 21.37
CA ILE A 210 12.23 -7.62 21.78
C ILE A 210 12.28 -6.52 22.85
N ALA A 211 11.48 -5.45 22.69
CA ALA A 211 11.42 -4.36 23.65
C ALA A 211 10.88 -4.81 25.02
N GLU A 212 10.03 -5.85 25.03
CA GLU A 212 9.49 -6.46 26.24
C GLU A 212 10.31 -7.66 26.76
N GLY A 213 11.42 -8.01 26.11
CA GLY A 213 12.25 -9.16 26.50
C GLY A 213 11.68 -10.53 26.14
N ARG A 214 10.61 -10.60 25.33
CA ARG A 214 9.95 -11.83 24.86
C ARG A 214 10.69 -12.40 23.64
N TYR A 215 11.95 -12.78 23.83
CA TYR A 215 12.85 -13.14 22.73
C TYR A 215 12.42 -14.37 21.95
N ASP A 216 11.80 -15.37 22.58
CA ASP A 216 11.36 -16.59 21.88
C ASP A 216 10.22 -16.31 20.90
N GLU A 217 9.21 -15.55 21.31
CA GLU A 217 8.14 -15.10 20.41
C GLU A 217 8.71 -14.21 19.30
N ALA A 218 9.67 -13.34 19.62
CA ALA A 218 10.33 -12.51 18.61
C ALA A 218 11.04 -13.37 17.55
N ARG A 219 11.77 -14.41 17.96
CA ARG A 219 12.42 -15.37 17.04
C ARG A 219 11.41 -16.01 16.11
N GLN A 220 10.27 -16.45 16.63
CA GLN A 220 9.21 -17.04 15.81
C GLN A 220 8.71 -16.07 14.72
N GLN A 221 8.47 -14.80 15.09
CA GLN A 221 8.03 -13.80 14.11
C GLN A 221 9.10 -13.51 13.06
N LEU A 222 10.38 -13.39 13.46
CA LEU A 222 11.49 -13.11 12.55
C LEU A 222 11.76 -14.27 11.59
N THR A 223 11.75 -15.51 12.08
CA THR A 223 11.84 -16.71 11.23
C THR A 223 10.67 -16.75 10.24
N GLY A 224 9.45 -16.43 10.68
CA GLY A 224 8.30 -16.33 9.79
C GLY A 224 8.46 -15.30 8.67
N VAL A 225 9.23 -14.22 8.88
CA VAL A 225 9.56 -13.26 7.81
C VAL A 225 10.58 -13.84 6.82
N ILE A 226 11.59 -14.55 7.32
CA ILE A 226 12.68 -15.13 6.51
C ILE A 226 12.15 -16.25 5.60
N ASP A 227 11.25 -17.07 6.15
CA ASP A 227 10.68 -18.26 5.51
C ASP A 227 9.42 -17.97 4.67
N GLU A 228 8.93 -16.72 4.66
CA GLU A 228 7.78 -16.32 3.84
C GLU A 228 8.07 -16.53 2.35
N ARG A 229 7.11 -17.16 1.65
CA ARG A 229 7.22 -17.53 0.24
C ARG A 229 6.30 -16.71 -0.66
N GLN A 230 5.23 -16.15 -0.10
CA GLN A 230 4.23 -15.37 -0.83
C GLN A 230 3.90 -14.08 -0.06
N PRO A 231 4.90 -13.20 0.17
CA PRO A 231 4.67 -11.96 0.91
C PRO A 231 3.72 -11.04 0.13
N SER A 232 2.82 -10.35 0.83
CA SER A 232 1.85 -9.42 0.21
C SER A 232 2.54 -8.28 -0.57
N TYR A 233 3.77 -7.93 -0.18
CA TYR A 233 4.62 -6.93 -0.84
C TYR A 233 6.03 -7.50 -1.03
N VAL A 234 6.26 -8.16 -2.17
CA VAL A 234 7.52 -8.86 -2.48
C VAL A 234 8.72 -7.90 -2.47
N ALA A 235 8.59 -6.73 -3.10
CA ALA A 235 9.71 -5.79 -3.17
C ALA A 235 10.17 -5.29 -1.79
N ASP A 236 9.23 -4.88 -0.92
CA ASP A 236 9.54 -4.47 0.45
C ASP A 236 10.09 -5.64 1.29
N TRP A 237 9.57 -6.85 1.08
CA TRP A 237 10.09 -8.04 1.75
C TRP A 237 11.56 -8.30 1.40
N VAL A 238 11.89 -8.36 0.10
CA VAL A 238 13.27 -8.57 -0.39
C VAL A 238 14.19 -7.45 0.09
N MET A 239 13.78 -6.20 -0.09
CA MET A 239 14.66 -5.05 0.06
C MET A 239 14.80 -4.56 1.50
N LYS A 240 13.88 -4.94 2.40
CA LYS A 240 13.83 -4.38 3.76
C LYS A 240 13.48 -5.38 4.84
N HIS A 241 12.36 -6.09 4.73
CA HIS A 241 11.85 -6.87 5.86
C HIS A 241 12.71 -8.10 6.14
N LYS A 242 13.09 -8.87 5.12
CA LYS A 242 13.94 -10.06 5.29
C LYS A 242 15.34 -9.71 5.82
N PRO A 243 16.10 -8.75 5.22
CA PRO A 243 17.39 -8.33 5.78
C PRO A 243 17.27 -7.77 7.21
N THR A 244 16.18 -7.07 7.52
CA THR A 244 15.92 -6.59 8.88
C THR A 244 15.68 -7.74 9.84
N ALA A 245 14.92 -8.75 9.42
CA ALA A 245 14.63 -9.92 10.25
C ALA A 245 15.90 -10.71 10.58
N GLU A 246 16.75 -10.97 9.58
CA GLU A 246 18.05 -11.63 9.74
C GLU A 246 18.95 -10.87 10.72
N ARG A 247 19.04 -9.54 10.57
CA ARG A 247 19.82 -8.69 11.48
C ARG A 247 19.29 -8.72 12.91
N LEU A 248 17.97 -8.59 13.11
CA LEU A 248 17.36 -8.64 14.45
C LEU A 248 17.57 -10.01 15.11
N LEU A 249 17.43 -11.09 14.34
CA LEU A 249 17.64 -12.46 14.82
C LEU A 249 19.08 -12.66 15.30
N ALA A 250 20.06 -12.14 14.55
CA ALA A 250 21.45 -12.15 14.96
C ALA A 250 21.70 -11.34 16.26
N GLN A 251 21.05 -10.19 16.41
CA GLN A 251 21.18 -9.33 17.61
C GLN A 251 20.66 -10.00 18.89
N ILE A 252 19.60 -10.80 18.79
CA ILE A 252 19.00 -11.48 19.94
C ILE A 252 19.52 -12.92 20.13
N ARG A 253 20.56 -13.34 19.39
CA ARG A 253 21.06 -14.73 19.44
C ARG A 253 21.54 -15.16 20.83
N ALA A 254 22.11 -14.23 21.59
CA ALA A 254 22.66 -14.48 22.93
C ALA A 254 21.72 -14.04 24.07
N LYS A 255 20.46 -13.70 23.75
CA LYS A 255 19.46 -13.22 24.69
C LYS A 255 18.53 -14.33 25.17
#